data_AF-A0AAE0KQ19-F1
#
_entry.id   AF-A0AAE0KQ19-F1
#
_cell.length_a   1.000
_cell.length_b   1.000
_cell.length_c   1.000
_cell.angle_alpha   90.00
_cell.angle_beta   90.00
_cell.angle_gamma   90.00
#
_symmetry.space_group_name_H-M   'P 1'
#
loop_
_entity.id
_entity.type
_entity.pdbx_description
1 polymer ?
#
loop_
_entity_poly.entity_id
_entity_poly.type
_entity_poly.pdbx_seq_one_letter_code
_entity_poly.pdbx_strand_id
1 'polypeptide(L)'
;MPALVPAQKKSKGHDGRPIVTAAAFLADSDDEEDATAHIQAGVVMEKEDGLQAYLRIPRVAADVDLLAWWKVQSGKLPHLAKMASQFLAPPASTSGVERAFSAVGHMHGDLRKCTGESTIEHSLMAGMNT
;
A
#
# COMPACT_ATOMS: atom_id res chain seq x y z
N MET A 1 -42.74 -17.72 35.73
CA MET A 1 -42.13 -18.46 36.86
C MET A 1 -41.25 -19.58 36.29
N PRO A 2 -40.11 -19.91 36.93
CA PRO A 2 -38.79 -19.85 36.29
C PRO A 2 -38.03 -21.20 36.28
N ALA A 3 -36.96 -21.29 35.48
CA ALA A 3 -35.75 -22.08 35.80
C ALA A 3 -34.60 -21.53 34.93
N LEU A 4 -33.71 -20.70 35.47
CA LEU A 4 -32.54 -21.03 36.28
C LEU A 4 -31.35 -21.53 35.41
N VAL A 5 -30.38 -20.63 35.33
CA VAL A 5 -29.05 -20.64 34.72
C VAL A 5 -28.23 -21.88 35.16
N PRO A 6 -27.21 -22.27 34.36
CA PRO A 6 -25.90 -22.34 34.98
C PRO A 6 -24.82 -21.50 34.29
N ALA A 7 -23.90 -21.13 35.17
CA ALA A 7 -22.77 -20.24 35.08
C ALA A 7 -21.73 -20.55 33.99
N GLN A 8 -21.21 -19.45 33.41
CA GLN A 8 -19.79 -19.10 33.24
C GLN A 8 -18.86 -20.10 32.52
N LYS A 9 -18.29 -19.64 31.39
CA LYS A 9 -16.83 -19.65 31.22
C LYS A 9 -16.38 -18.31 30.65
N LYS A 10 -15.78 -17.52 31.54
CA LYS A 10 -15.05 -16.28 31.29
C LYS A 10 -13.84 -16.63 30.40
N SER A 11 -13.95 -16.35 29.11
CA SER A 11 -12.79 -16.46 28.20
C SER A 11 -11.80 -15.39 28.60
N LYS A 12 -10.66 -15.86 29.07
CA LYS A 12 -9.52 -15.10 29.59
C LYS A 12 -9.05 -14.17 28.48
N GLY A 13 -8.98 -12.87 28.77
CA GLY A 13 -8.48 -11.86 27.85
C GLY A 13 -7.15 -12.32 27.28
N HIS A 14 -7.09 -12.39 25.95
CA HIS A 14 -5.82 -12.42 25.26
C HIS A 14 -5.24 -11.03 25.47
N ASP A 15 -4.16 -10.99 26.25
CA ASP A 15 -3.38 -9.79 26.51
C ASP A 15 -3.07 -9.12 25.16
N GLY A 16 -3.64 -7.94 24.97
CA GLY A 16 -3.34 -7.03 23.88
C GLY A 16 -1.90 -6.56 24.03
N ARG A 17 -0.96 -7.43 23.67
CA ARG A 17 0.42 -7.05 23.44
C ARG A 17 0.40 -6.09 22.26
N PRO A 18 0.95 -4.87 22.39
CA PRO A 18 1.13 -4.03 21.22
C PRO A 18 2.02 -4.82 20.24
N ILE A 19 1.62 -4.87 18.97
CA ILE A 19 2.50 -5.32 17.90
C ILE A 19 3.57 -4.23 17.80
N VAL A 20 4.66 -4.43 18.53
CA VAL A 20 5.88 -3.66 18.35
C VAL A 20 6.45 -4.16 17.02
N THR A 21 6.15 -3.47 15.92
CA THR A 21 6.86 -3.70 14.65
C THR A 21 8.29 -3.21 14.88
N ALA A 22 9.15 -4.13 15.33
CA ALA A 22 10.58 -3.97 15.26
C ALA A 22 10.98 -4.13 13.79
N ALA A 23 10.97 -3.03 13.03
CA ALA A 23 11.74 -2.96 11.81
C ALA A 23 13.22 -2.85 12.21
N ALA A 24 13.84 -3.99 12.51
CA ALA A 24 15.27 -4.10 12.62
C ALA A 24 15.85 -3.98 11.20
N PHE A 25 16.15 -2.74 10.79
CA PHE A 25 17.03 -2.49 9.67
C PHE A 25 18.46 -2.52 10.22
N LEU A 26 19.25 -3.50 9.78
CA LEU A 26 20.67 -3.59 10.08
C LEU A 26 21.37 -2.36 9.49
N ALA A 27 21.60 -1.35 10.33
CA ALA A 27 22.56 -0.30 10.10
C ALA A 27 23.71 -0.53 11.11
N ASP A 28 24.78 -1.12 10.60
CA ASP A 28 26.08 -1.17 11.25
C ASP A 28 26.76 0.19 11.02
N SER A 29 26.95 0.98 12.08
CA SER A 29 28.04 1.95 12.26
C SER A 29 27.80 2.74 13.54
N ASP A 30 28.75 2.62 14.46
CA ASP A 30 28.89 3.29 15.74
C ASP A 30 28.75 4.82 15.63
N ASP A 31 27.90 5.42 16.47
CA ASP A 31 28.23 6.60 17.29
C ASP A 31 27.01 6.96 18.17
N GLU A 32 27.26 6.99 19.49
CA GLU A 32 26.29 7.14 20.57
C GLU A 32 26.15 8.63 20.93
N GLU A 33 25.00 9.25 20.67
CA GLU A 33 24.63 10.55 21.28
C GLU A 33 23.10 10.70 21.41
N ASP A 34 22.72 11.32 22.52
CA ASP A 34 21.41 11.39 23.16
C ASP A 34 20.35 12.14 22.34
N ALA A 35 19.19 11.51 22.12
CA ALA A 35 17.98 12.20 21.65
C ALA A 35 16.71 11.53 22.18
N THR A 36 16.51 11.62 23.49
CA THR A 36 15.21 11.35 24.11
C THR A 36 14.21 12.46 23.72
N ALA A 37 13.50 12.32 22.58
CA ALA A 37 12.50 13.29 22.13
C ALA A 37 11.16 12.65 21.74
N HIS A 38 10.24 12.70 22.72
CA HIS A 38 8.78 12.85 22.57
C HIS A 38 8.06 11.95 21.54
N ILE A 39 7.70 10.74 21.96
CA ILE A 39 6.57 10.03 21.35
C ILE A 39 5.30 10.79 21.75
N GLN A 40 4.83 11.70 20.88
CA GLN A 40 3.49 12.26 20.98
C GLN A 40 2.51 11.09 20.81
N ALA A 41 1.99 10.60 21.93
CA ALA A 41 0.87 9.68 21.96
C ALA A 41 -0.33 10.38 21.32
N GLY A 42 -0.46 10.24 20.00
CA GLY A 42 -1.65 10.62 19.26
C GLY A 42 -2.80 9.76 19.78
N VAL A 43 -3.72 10.38 20.51
CA VAL A 43 -5.02 9.78 20.85
C VAL A 43 -5.67 9.42 19.51
N VAL A 44 -5.66 8.13 19.17
CA VAL A 44 -6.41 7.61 18.03
C VAL A 44 -7.87 7.67 18.44
N MET A 45 -8.58 8.72 18.01
CA MET A 45 -10.03 8.78 18.17
C MET A 45 -10.62 7.51 17.56
N GLU A 46 -11.51 6.83 18.28
CA GLU A 46 -12.32 5.72 17.75
C GLU A 46 -13.19 6.24 16.61
N LYS A 47 -12.60 6.30 15.43
CA LYS A 47 -13.28 6.40 14.15
C LYS A 47 -13.89 5.03 13.93
N GLU A 48 -15.20 4.97 13.71
CA GLU A 48 -15.89 3.76 13.28
C GLU A 48 -15.01 2.96 12.33
N ASP A 49 -14.82 1.67 12.61
CA ASP A 49 -13.88 0.83 11.87
C ASP A 49 -14.28 0.84 10.38
N GLY A 50 -13.56 1.63 9.58
CA GLY A 50 -13.85 1.84 8.17
C GLY A 50 -13.80 0.54 7.37
N LEU A 51 -13.06 -0.46 7.88
CA LEU A 51 -13.08 -1.81 7.34
C LEU A 51 -14.44 -2.47 7.54
N GLN A 52 -15.06 -2.36 8.71
CA GLN A 52 -16.41 -2.91 8.95
C GLN A 52 -17.45 -2.23 8.07
N ALA A 53 -17.32 -0.92 7.85
CA ALA A 53 -18.20 -0.21 6.92
C ALA A 53 -18.07 -0.77 5.49
N TYR A 54 -16.83 -1.03 5.03
CA TYR A 54 -16.58 -1.64 3.73
C TYR A 54 -17.11 -3.08 3.61
N LEU A 55 -16.90 -3.92 4.62
CA LEU A 55 -17.35 -5.33 4.61
C LEU A 55 -18.88 -5.48 4.56
N ARG A 56 -19.63 -4.44 4.93
CA ARG A 56 -21.10 -4.40 4.82
C ARG A 56 -21.59 -3.96 3.45
N ILE A 57 -20.73 -3.38 2.60
CA ILE A 57 -21.11 -2.93 1.26
C ILE A 57 -21.37 -4.17 0.39
N PRO A 58 -22.50 -4.21 -0.36
CA PRO A 58 -22.76 -5.30 -1.29
C PRO A 58 -21.67 -5.40 -2.35
N ARG A 59 -21.40 -6.62 -2.81
CA ARG A 59 -20.37 -6.86 -3.84
C ARG A 59 -20.73 -6.13 -5.14
N VAL A 60 -19.72 -5.48 -5.71
CA VAL A 60 -19.79 -4.82 -7.01
C VAL A 60 -19.68 -5.88 -8.11
N ALA A 61 -20.27 -5.61 -9.28
CA ALA A 61 -20.14 -6.48 -10.45
C ALA A 61 -18.66 -6.64 -10.88
N ALA A 62 -18.34 -7.78 -11.47
CA ALA A 62 -16.95 -8.17 -11.78
C ALA A 62 -16.32 -7.38 -12.94
N ASP A 63 -17.14 -6.73 -13.75
CA ASP A 63 -16.78 -5.96 -14.95
C ASP A 63 -16.59 -4.46 -14.68
N VAL A 64 -16.75 -4.02 -13.43
CA VAL A 64 -16.58 -2.62 -13.06
C VAL A 64 -15.10 -2.26 -12.98
N ASP A 65 -14.76 -1.07 -13.48
CA ASP A 65 -13.46 -0.44 -13.21
C ASP A 65 -13.32 -0.18 -11.70
N LEU A 66 -12.54 -1.04 -11.04
CA LEU A 66 -12.31 -1.00 -9.61
C LEU A 66 -11.67 0.31 -9.15
N LEU A 67 -10.75 0.89 -9.94
CA LEU A 67 -10.07 2.14 -9.58
C LEU A 67 -11.03 3.32 -9.66
N ALA A 68 -11.88 3.38 -10.69
CA ALA A 68 -12.95 4.36 -10.77
C ALA A 68 -13.95 4.23 -9.62
N TRP A 69 -14.30 2.99 -9.23
CA TRP A 69 -15.18 2.75 -8.09
C TRP A 69 -14.56 3.27 -6.77
N TRP A 70 -13.29 2.96 -6.51
CA TRP A 70 -12.57 3.44 -5.31
C TRP A 70 -12.44 4.96 -5.28
N LYS A 71 -12.32 5.60 -6.45
CA LYS A 71 -12.31 7.08 -6.55
C LYS A 71 -13.63 7.68 -6.06
N VAL A 72 -14.77 7.06 -6.39
CA VAL A 72 -16.09 7.49 -5.88
C VAL A 72 -16.23 7.22 -4.38
N GLN A 73 -15.68 6.10 -3.88
CA GLN A 73 -15.74 5.76 -2.44
C GLN A 73 -14.76 6.56 -1.57
N SER A 74 -13.83 7.32 -2.15
CA SER A 74 -12.82 8.10 -1.42
C SER A 74 -13.39 9.05 -0.37
N GLY A 75 -14.59 9.60 -0.60
CA GLY A 75 -15.27 10.47 0.37
C GLY A 75 -15.77 9.73 1.62
N LYS A 76 -16.17 8.45 1.48
CA LYS A 76 -16.70 7.63 2.59
C LYS A 76 -15.61 6.80 3.26
N LEU A 77 -14.65 6.31 2.48
CA LEU A 77 -13.62 5.36 2.90
C LEU A 77 -12.22 5.88 2.49
N PRO A 78 -11.77 7.04 2.99
CA PRO A 78 -10.56 7.70 2.48
C PRO A 78 -9.29 6.86 2.65
N HIS A 79 -9.09 6.23 3.81
CA HIS A 79 -7.91 5.39 4.06
C HIS A 79 -7.91 4.12 3.22
N LEU A 80 -9.07 3.49 3.08
CA LEU A 80 -9.19 2.25 2.32
C LEU A 80 -9.10 2.52 0.81
N ALA A 81 -9.66 3.62 0.32
CA ALA A 81 -9.49 4.07 -1.07
C ALA A 81 -8.02 4.39 -1.40
N LYS A 82 -7.29 4.98 -0.45
CA LYS A 82 -5.84 5.20 -0.60
C LYS A 82 -5.08 3.88 -0.71
N MET A 83 -5.35 2.92 0.17
CA MET A 83 -4.72 1.59 0.10
C MET A 83 -5.10 0.86 -1.20
N ALA A 84 -6.38 0.85 -1.56
CA ALA A 84 -6.84 0.22 -2.78
C ALA A 84 -6.16 0.80 -4.03
N SER A 85 -5.98 2.13 -4.08
CA SER A 85 -5.24 2.78 -5.17
C SER A 85 -3.79 2.32 -5.22
N GLN A 86 -3.13 2.13 -4.08
CA GLN A 86 -1.73 1.65 -4.04
C GLN A 86 -1.58 0.21 -4.51
N PHE A 87 -2.55 -0.66 -4.22
CA PHE A 87 -2.47 -2.08 -4.57
C PHE A 87 -3.05 -2.43 -5.94
N LEU A 88 -4.04 -1.66 -6.43
CA LEU A 88 -4.73 -1.95 -7.69
C LEU A 88 -4.20 -1.14 -8.88
N ALA A 89 -3.49 -0.02 -8.65
CA ALA A 89 -2.92 0.78 -9.73
C ALA A 89 -1.70 0.14 -10.43
N PRO A 90 -0.79 -0.55 -9.72
CA PRO A 90 0.33 -1.21 -10.37
C PRO A 90 -0.14 -2.32 -11.33
N PRO A 91 0.47 -2.47 -12.51
CA PRO A 91 0.16 -3.56 -13.40
C PRO A 91 0.57 -4.90 -12.79
N ALA A 92 -0.13 -5.97 -13.16
CA ALA A 92 0.19 -7.32 -12.69
C ALA A 92 1.51 -7.88 -13.26
N SER A 93 2.08 -7.25 -14.30
CA SER A 93 3.30 -7.73 -14.98
C SER A 93 4.24 -6.59 -15.37
N THR A 94 5.52 -6.94 -15.52
CA THR A 94 6.59 -6.07 -16.02
C THR A 94 6.66 -6.00 -17.55
N SER A 95 5.82 -6.73 -18.28
CA SER A 95 5.92 -6.81 -19.74
C SER A 95 5.74 -5.47 -20.46
N GLY A 96 5.01 -4.52 -19.86
CA GLY A 96 4.89 -3.16 -20.37
C GLY A 96 6.22 -2.40 -20.34
N VAL A 97 6.93 -2.44 -19.20
CA VAL A 97 8.23 -1.78 -19.06
C VAL A 97 9.30 -2.51 -19.89
N GLU A 98 9.29 -3.84 -19.94
CA GLU A 98 10.20 -4.63 -20.78
C GLU A 98 10.06 -4.29 -22.27
N ARG A 99 8.82 -4.07 -22.75
CA ARG A 99 8.57 -3.60 -24.12
C ARG A 99 9.16 -2.22 -24.35
N ALA A 100 9.00 -1.30 -23.41
CA ALA A 100 9.57 0.05 -23.51
C ALA A 100 11.11 -0.01 -23.58
N PHE A 101 11.75 -0.78 -22.69
CA PHE A 101 13.20 -0.99 -22.73
C PHE A 101 13.67 -1.67 -24.02
N SER A 102 12.92 -2.64 -24.54
CA SER A 102 13.24 -3.30 -25.81
C SER A 102 13.18 -2.32 -26.99
N ALA A 103 12.16 -1.45 -27.03
CA ALA A 103 12.00 -0.43 -28.07
C ALA A 103 13.14 0.60 -28.03
N VAL A 104 13.49 1.09 -26.83
CA VAL A 104 14.62 2.02 -26.65
C VAL A 104 15.95 1.35 -26.99
N GLY A 105 16.13 0.08 -26.60
CA GLY A 105 17.30 -0.71 -26.96
C GLY A 105 17.45 -0.88 -28.47
N HIS A 106 16.35 -1.06 -29.19
CA HIS A 106 16.36 -1.09 -30.66
C HIS A 106 16.75 0.27 -31.26
N MET A 107 16.25 1.37 -30.70
CA MET A 107 16.58 2.74 -31.13
C MET A 107 18.07 3.07 -30.96
N HIS A 108 18.70 2.52 -29.92
CA HIS A 108 20.12 2.73 -29.57
C HIS A 108 21.02 1.55 -29.98
N GLY A 109 20.72 0.92 -31.13
CA GLY A 109 21.46 -0.23 -31.67
C GLY A 109 22.97 0.00 -31.88
N ASP A 110 23.66 -0.98 -32.47
CA ASP A 110 25.13 -1.09 -32.39
C ASP A 110 25.96 0.14 -32.82
N LEU A 111 25.42 0.99 -33.71
CA LEU A 111 26.05 2.23 -34.18
C LEU A 111 25.88 3.43 -33.24
N ARG A 112 25.01 3.34 -32.22
CA ARG A 112 24.66 4.41 -31.27
C ARG A 112 24.83 3.97 -29.80
N LYS A 113 25.72 3.01 -29.53
CA LYS A 113 26.04 2.57 -28.15
C LYS A 113 26.64 3.67 -27.28
N CYS A 114 27.14 4.74 -27.89
CA CYS A 114 27.84 5.84 -27.21
C CYS A 114 26.93 7.02 -26.85
N THR A 115 25.61 6.85 -26.94
CA THR A 115 24.67 7.93 -26.63
C THR A 115 24.63 8.14 -25.11
N GLY A 116 24.63 9.40 -24.65
CA GLY A 116 24.63 9.70 -23.22
C GLY A 116 23.40 9.13 -22.51
N GLU A 117 23.57 8.75 -21.24
CA GLU A 117 22.51 8.20 -20.37
C GLU A 117 21.24 9.06 -20.39
N SER A 118 21.40 10.39 -20.32
CA SER A 118 20.28 11.34 -20.40
C SER A 118 19.44 11.19 -21.67
N THR A 119 20.04 10.81 -22.80
CA THR A 119 19.29 10.64 -24.06
C THR A 119 18.46 9.35 -24.05
N ILE A 120 18.97 8.30 -23.40
CA ILE A 120 18.25 7.03 -23.23
C ILE A 120 17.05 7.23 -22.31
N GLU A 121 17.24 7.95 -21.20
CA GLU A 121 16.17 8.29 -20.27
C GLU A 121 15.06 9.10 -20.95
N HIS A 122 15.41 10.17 -21.68
CA HIS A 122 14.42 10.96 -22.42
C HIS A 122 13.67 10.13 -23.46
N SER A 123 14.37 9.22 -24.16
CA SER A 123 13.73 8.34 -25.15
C SER A 123 12.76 7.35 -24.51
N LEU A 124 13.11 6.81 -23.34
CA LEU A 124 12.24 5.91 -22.57
C LEU A 124 11.01 6.66 -22.06
N MET A 125 11.20 7.82 -21.43
CA MET A 125 10.11 8.63 -20.88
C MET A 125 9.18 9.15 -21.98
N ALA A 126 9.74 9.56 -23.13
CA ALA A 126 8.92 9.93 -24.29
C ALA A 126 8.09 8.75 -24.76
N GLY A 127 8.69 7.56 -24.93
CA GLY A 127 8.01 6.36 -25.41
C GLY A 127 6.93 5.82 -24.45
N MET A 128 7.01 6.10 -23.16
CA MET A 128 5.99 5.70 -22.17
C MET A 128 4.79 6.66 -22.13
N ASN A 129 4.89 7.86 -22.70
CA ASN A 129 3.89 8.93 -22.63
C ASN A 129 3.21 9.25 -23.97
N THR A 130 3.51 8.51 -25.04
CA THR A 130 2.89 8.69 -26.37
C THR A 130 1.52 8.04 -26.48
#